data_AF-A0A3A4VL77-F1
#
_entry.id   AF-A0A3A4VL77-F1
#
_cell.length_a   1.000
_cell.length_b   1.000
_cell.length_c   1.000
_cell.angle_alpha   90.00
_cell.angle_beta   90.00
_cell.angle_gamma   90.00
#
_symmetry.space_group_name_H-M   'P 1'
#
loop_
_entity.id
_entity.type
_entity.pdbx_description
1 polymer ?
#
loop_
_entity_poly.entity_id
_entity_poly.type
_entity_poly.pdbx_seq_one_letter_code
_entity_poly.pdbx_strand_id
1 'polypeptide(L)'
;MNKTILTLGLTALVIGGLFALPKATSAYRGDPTVKGPNYTEERHSAMEKAFESNDYNAWKNLMNGRGRVTQVINKDNFASFAKIHELVEDGKTDEANKIRAELGLGLQNGSGYGMGMGRNK
;
A
#
# COMPACT_ATOMS: atom_id res chain seq x y z
N MET A 1 45.11 40.27 47.21
CA MET A 1 43.83 40.99 47.00
C MET A 1 44.08 42.07 45.96
N ASN A 2 43.59 41.86 44.73
CA ASN A 2 43.79 42.76 43.60
C ASN A 2 42.71 42.50 42.54
N LYS A 3 41.57 43.15 42.77
CA LYS A 3 40.64 43.85 41.86
C LYS A 3 40.54 43.40 40.40
N THR A 4 39.39 42.77 40.11
CA THR A 4 38.47 43.01 38.97
C THR A 4 38.97 43.83 37.79
N ILE A 5 39.00 43.20 36.60
CA ILE A 5 38.63 43.84 35.33
C ILE A 5 37.70 42.91 34.57
N LEU A 6 36.43 43.30 34.57
CA LEU A 6 35.35 42.87 33.70
C LEU A 6 35.56 43.59 32.36
N THR A 7 35.88 42.88 31.29
CA THR A 7 35.81 43.42 29.93
C THR A 7 35.02 42.47 29.04
N LEU A 8 33.80 42.94 28.75
CA LEU A 8 32.92 42.50 27.67
C LEU A 8 33.69 42.29 26.37
N GLY A 9 33.73 41.04 25.90
CA GLY A 9 34.12 40.68 24.54
C GLY A 9 32.92 40.06 23.84
N LEU A 10 32.19 40.89 23.11
CA LEU A 10 30.96 40.58 22.39
C LEU A 10 31.32 39.78 21.11
N THR A 11 31.54 38.47 21.23
CA THR A 11 31.82 37.61 20.05
C THR A 11 30.65 36.68 19.76
N ALA A 12 29.77 37.19 18.90
CA ALA A 12 29.06 36.49 17.82
C ALA A 12 28.43 35.12 18.13
N LEU A 13 27.25 35.17 18.73
CA LEU A 13 26.23 34.12 18.64
C LEU A 13 25.66 34.09 17.21
N VAL A 14 26.33 33.44 16.25
CA VAL A 14 25.78 33.30 14.88
C VAL A 14 25.97 31.91 14.25
N ILE A 15 26.85 31.05 14.73
CA ILE A 15 27.15 29.79 14.00
C ILE A 15 26.60 28.60 14.77
N GLY A 16 25.40 28.14 14.41
CA GLY A 16 24.92 26.84 14.91
C GLY A 16 23.48 26.47 14.55
N GLY A 17 22.63 27.42 14.13
CA GLY A 17 21.19 27.19 13.97
C GLY A 17 20.71 26.69 12.60
N LEU A 18 21.58 26.47 11.61
CA LEU A 18 21.17 26.32 10.20
C LEU A 18 21.01 24.89 9.67
N PHE A 19 21.13 23.85 10.51
CA PHE A 19 21.09 22.46 10.04
C PHE A 19 19.84 21.64 10.43
N ALA A 20 18.81 22.26 11.01
CA ALA A 20 17.60 21.54 11.47
C ALA A 20 16.36 21.78 10.60
N LEU A 21 16.50 21.88 9.27
CA LEU A 21 15.35 21.74 8.38
C LEU A 21 15.16 20.24 8.10
N PRO A 22 14.07 19.60 8.58
CA PRO A 22 13.74 18.26 8.12
C PRO A 22 13.55 18.37 6.61
N LYS A 23 14.44 17.74 5.84
CA LYS A 23 14.24 17.59 4.40
C LYS A 23 12.91 16.88 4.25
N ALA A 24 11.92 17.57 3.69
CA ALA A 24 10.66 16.94 3.31
C ALA A 24 11.01 15.85 2.29
N THR A 25 11.11 14.60 2.77
CA THR A 25 11.29 13.45 1.90
C THR A 25 9.99 13.28 1.15
N SER A 26 9.98 13.69 -0.12
CA SER A 26 8.89 13.36 -1.02
C SER A 26 8.93 11.85 -1.23
N ALA A 27 8.11 11.12 -0.47
CA ALA A 27 7.83 9.74 -0.80
C ALA A 27 7.11 9.76 -2.15
N TYR A 28 7.76 9.26 -3.19
CA TYR A 28 7.15 9.09 -4.50
C TYR A 28 5.84 8.33 -4.32
N ARG A 29 4.72 9.05 -4.44
CA ARG A 29 3.39 8.49 -4.56
C ARG A 29 3.24 8.15 -6.04
N GLY A 30 3.38 6.87 -6.37
CA GLY A 30 3.27 6.42 -7.77
C GLY A 30 2.02 6.94 -8.46
N ASP A 31 2.07 7.03 -9.78
CA ASP A 31 0.94 7.49 -10.58
C ASP A 31 -0.20 6.44 -10.55
N PRO A 32 -1.38 6.78 -10.00
CA PRO A 32 -2.51 5.86 -9.89
C PRO A 32 -3.14 5.50 -11.24
N THR A 33 -2.79 6.23 -12.31
CA THR A 33 -3.25 5.95 -13.67
C THR A 33 -2.43 4.85 -14.35
N VAL A 34 -1.23 4.56 -13.85
CA VAL A 34 -0.36 3.53 -14.42
C VAL A 34 -0.94 2.14 -14.13
N LYS A 35 -1.36 1.47 -15.19
CA LYS A 35 -1.90 0.12 -15.14
C LYS A 35 -0.76 -0.91 -15.21
N GLY A 36 -0.91 -2.01 -14.49
CA GLY A 36 0.08 -3.10 -14.50
C GLY A 36 0.11 -3.86 -15.84
N PRO A 37 1.16 -4.65 -16.11
CA PRO A 37 1.34 -5.38 -17.37
C PRO A 37 0.26 -6.44 -17.67
N ASN A 38 -0.59 -6.75 -16.70
CA ASN A 38 -1.70 -7.71 -16.83
C ASN A 38 -3.07 -7.04 -16.96
N TYR A 39 -3.11 -5.72 -17.15
CA TYR A 39 -4.35 -4.96 -17.32
C TYR A 39 -4.68 -4.79 -18.81
N THR A 40 -5.90 -5.16 -19.18
CA THR A 40 -6.60 -4.69 -20.38
C THR A 40 -8.03 -4.34 -19.97
N GLU A 41 -8.70 -3.46 -20.72
CA GLU A 41 -10.09 -3.07 -20.40
C GLU A 41 -11.03 -4.27 -20.48
N GLU A 42 -10.84 -5.15 -21.46
CA GLU A 42 -11.66 -6.35 -21.63
C GLU A 42 -11.51 -7.30 -20.45
N ARG A 43 -10.27 -7.51 -19.97
CA ARG A 43 -10.01 -8.35 -18.81
C ARG A 43 -10.61 -7.74 -17.55
N HIS A 44 -10.51 -6.43 -17.39
CA HIS A 44 -11.07 -5.73 -16.24
C HIS A 44 -12.59 -5.86 -16.19
N SER A 45 -13.28 -5.56 -17.30
CA SER A 45 -14.74 -5.72 -17.38
C SER A 45 -15.19 -7.17 -17.18
N ALA A 46 -14.46 -8.14 -17.72
CA ALA A 46 -14.75 -9.56 -17.50
C ALA A 46 -14.58 -9.96 -16.02
N MET A 47 -13.62 -9.35 -15.33
CA MET A 47 -13.38 -9.58 -13.90
C MET A 47 -14.51 -8.98 -13.04
N GLU A 48 -14.92 -7.74 -13.31
CA GLU A 48 -16.04 -7.08 -12.62
C GLU A 48 -17.32 -7.91 -12.74
N LYS A 49 -17.66 -8.33 -13.96
CA LYS A 49 -18.81 -9.21 -14.19
C LYS A 49 -18.75 -10.51 -13.40
N ALA A 50 -17.56 -11.11 -13.26
CA ALA A 50 -17.40 -12.33 -12.47
C ALA A 50 -17.67 -12.07 -10.98
N PHE A 51 -17.32 -10.90 -10.46
CA PHE A 51 -17.66 -10.52 -9.08
C PHE A 51 -19.15 -10.19 -8.92
N GLU A 52 -19.74 -9.39 -9.81
CA GLU A 52 -21.16 -9.02 -9.78
C GLU A 52 -22.07 -10.25 -9.85
N SER A 53 -21.74 -11.20 -10.72
CA SER A 53 -22.51 -12.45 -10.91
C SER A 53 -22.11 -13.57 -9.94
N ASN A 54 -21.10 -13.34 -9.09
CA ASN A 54 -20.56 -14.35 -8.18
C ASN A 54 -20.09 -15.64 -8.92
N ASP A 55 -19.55 -15.48 -10.14
CA ASP A 55 -19.08 -16.57 -10.99
C ASP A 55 -17.60 -16.93 -10.71
N TYR A 56 -17.41 -17.89 -9.81
CA TYR A 56 -16.09 -18.45 -9.48
C TYR A 56 -15.34 -19.01 -10.70
N ASN A 57 -16.05 -19.65 -11.65
CA ASN A 57 -15.39 -20.31 -12.77
C ASN A 57 -14.87 -19.27 -13.78
N ALA A 58 -15.68 -18.24 -14.07
CA ALA A 58 -15.24 -17.11 -14.88
C ALA A 58 -14.03 -16.42 -14.26
N TRP A 59 -14.09 -16.12 -12.95
CA TRP A 59 -12.97 -15.54 -12.21
C TRP A 59 -11.71 -16.42 -12.28
N LYS A 60 -11.84 -17.72 -12.01
CA LYS A 60 -10.71 -18.66 -12.02
C LYS A 60 -10.02 -18.72 -13.38
N ASN A 61 -10.79 -18.73 -14.46
CA ASN A 61 -10.26 -18.74 -15.83
C ASN A 61 -9.49 -17.43 -16.14
N LEU A 62 -10.01 -16.27 -15.71
CA LEU A 62 -9.34 -14.98 -15.87
C LEU A 62 -8.06 -14.83 -15.03
N MET A 63 -8.00 -15.54 -13.91
CA MET A 63 -6.82 -15.57 -13.03
C MET A 63 -5.75 -16.54 -13.54
N ASN A 64 -6.13 -17.62 -14.23
CA ASN A 64 -5.20 -18.59 -14.83
C ASN A 64 -4.11 -19.07 -13.86
N GLY A 65 -4.48 -19.36 -12.60
CA GLY A 65 -3.56 -19.81 -11.55
C GLY A 65 -2.57 -18.77 -11.03
N ARG A 66 -2.73 -17.49 -11.40
CA ARG A 66 -1.80 -16.42 -11.00
C ARG A 66 -2.08 -15.93 -9.58
N GLY A 67 -1.04 -15.96 -8.77
CA GLY A 67 -1.02 -15.36 -7.43
C GLY A 67 -1.65 -16.25 -6.35
N ARG A 68 -1.28 -15.99 -5.10
CA ARG A 68 -1.71 -16.77 -3.93
C ARG A 68 -3.25 -16.82 -3.77
N VAL A 69 -3.96 -15.81 -4.25
CA VAL A 69 -5.42 -15.76 -4.18
C VAL A 69 -6.08 -16.97 -4.87
N THR A 70 -5.50 -17.54 -5.94
CA THR A 70 -6.06 -18.73 -6.60
C THR A 70 -5.85 -20.03 -5.82
N GLN A 71 -4.99 -20.01 -4.79
CA GLN A 71 -4.75 -21.15 -3.91
C GLN A 71 -5.69 -21.13 -2.69
N VAL A 72 -6.16 -19.93 -2.33
CA VAL A 72 -6.99 -19.69 -1.15
C VAL A 72 -8.48 -19.66 -1.53
N ILE A 73 -8.80 -19.09 -2.68
CA ILE A 73 -10.16 -18.94 -3.15
C ILE A 73 -10.63 -20.19 -3.91
N ASN A 74 -11.76 -20.71 -3.45
CA ASN A 74 -12.47 -21.84 -4.01
C ASN A 74 -13.95 -21.47 -4.21
N LYS A 75 -14.74 -22.41 -4.72
CA LYS A 75 -16.16 -22.17 -5.00
C LYS A 75 -16.96 -21.81 -3.74
N ASP A 76 -16.57 -22.35 -2.58
CA ASP A 76 -17.33 -22.22 -1.34
C ASP A 76 -17.11 -20.86 -0.67
N ASN A 77 -15.94 -20.25 -0.87
CA ASN A 77 -15.60 -18.94 -0.28
C ASN A 77 -15.58 -17.77 -1.29
N PHE A 78 -15.89 -18.03 -2.57
CA PHE A 78 -15.87 -17.01 -3.61
C PHE A 78 -16.84 -15.86 -3.33
N ALA A 79 -18.02 -16.14 -2.75
CA ALA A 79 -18.98 -15.11 -2.38
C ALA A 79 -18.41 -14.11 -1.35
N SER A 80 -17.65 -14.58 -0.36
CA SER A 80 -16.95 -13.71 0.59
C SER A 80 -15.86 -12.89 -0.10
N PHE A 81 -15.22 -13.46 -1.11
CA PHE A 81 -14.23 -12.75 -1.91
C PHE A 81 -14.83 -11.68 -2.82
N ALA A 82 -15.99 -11.95 -3.44
CA ALA A 82 -16.75 -10.93 -4.17
C ALA A 82 -17.22 -9.81 -3.23
N LYS A 83 -17.63 -10.14 -1.99
CA LYS A 83 -17.99 -9.13 -1.00
C LYS A 83 -16.82 -8.22 -0.61
N ILE A 84 -15.60 -8.77 -0.52
CA ILE A 84 -14.39 -7.97 -0.32
C ILE A 84 -14.21 -6.95 -1.45
N HIS A 85 -14.48 -7.33 -2.71
CA HIS A 85 -14.35 -6.43 -3.85
C HIS A 85 -15.34 -5.25 -3.73
N GLU A 86 -16.62 -5.54 -3.49
CA GLU A 86 -17.67 -4.52 -3.26
C GLU A 86 -17.30 -3.57 -2.11
N LEU A 87 -16.84 -4.10 -0.97
CA LEU A 87 -16.43 -3.28 0.17
C LEU A 87 -15.25 -2.36 -0.15
N VAL A 88 -14.32 -2.80 -1.00
CA VAL A 88 -13.18 -1.97 -1.43
C VAL A 88 -13.63 -0.86 -2.38
N GLU A 89 -14.57 -1.15 -3.28
CA GLU A 89 -15.16 -0.13 -4.17
C GLU A 89 -15.94 0.94 -3.40
N ASP A 90 -16.64 0.52 -2.34
CA ASP A 90 -17.31 1.39 -1.38
C ASP A 90 -16.33 2.17 -0.47
N GLY A 91 -15.02 1.93 -0.55
CA GLY A 91 -14.01 2.53 0.31
C GLY A 91 -13.95 1.96 1.74
N LYS A 92 -14.76 0.93 2.05
CA LYS A 92 -14.82 0.24 3.35
C LYS A 92 -13.67 -0.76 3.52
N THR A 93 -12.45 -0.23 3.46
CA THR A 93 -11.22 -1.01 3.45
C THR A 93 -11.03 -1.83 4.73
N ASP A 94 -11.45 -1.31 5.89
CA ASP A 94 -11.31 -2.02 7.18
C ASP A 94 -12.21 -3.26 7.27
N GLU A 95 -13.43 -3.18 6.75
CA GLU A 95 -14.36 -4.31 6.68
C GLU A 95 -13.84 -5.36 5.70
N ALA A 96 -13.39 -4.92 4.52
CA ALA A 96 -12.76 -5.79 3.54
C ALA A 96 -11.54 -6.52 4.11
N ASN A 97 -10.72 -5.84 4.92
CA ASN A 97 -9.53 -6.41 5.54
C ASN A 97 -9.84 -7.51 6.56
N LYS A 98 -10.94 -7.40 7.32
CA LYS A 98 -11.38 -8.45 8.25
C LYS A 98 -11.68 -9.74 7.50
N ILE A 99 -12.50 -9.65 6.45
CA ILE A 99 -12.86 -10.81 5.62
C ILE A 99 -11.61 -11.36 4.92
N ARG A 100 -10.69 -10.50 4.44
CA ARG A 100 -9.41 -10.97 3.87
C ARG A 100 -8.58 -11.74 4.88
N ALA A 101 -8.55 -11.33 6.14
CA ALA A 101 -7.83 -12.03 7.19
C ALA A 101 -8.46 -13.39 7.49
N GLU A 102 -9.79 -13.45 7.59
CA GLU A 102 -10.55 -14.69 7.81
C GLU A 102 -10.35 -15.70 6.67
N LEU A 103 -10.39 -15.23 5.42
CA LEU A 103 -10.09 -16.07 4.26
C LEU A 103 -8.61 -16.43 4.17
N GLY A 104 -7.73 -15.86 4.99
CA GLY A 104 -6.29 -16.07 4.91
C GLY A 104 -5.64 -15.39 3.71
N LEU A 105 -6.31 -14.44 3.04
CA LEU A 105 -5.76 -13.60 1.97
C LEU A 105 -4.82 -12.50 2.48
N GLY A 106 -4.78 -12.29 3.80
CA GLY A 106 -3.87 -11.34 4.44
C GLY A 106 -2.40 -11.71 4.32
N LEU A 107 -1.54 -10.71 4.48
CA LEU A 107 -0.10 -10.85 4.52
C LEU A 107 0.29 -11.31 5.93
N GLN A 108 0.86 -12.51 6.06
CA GLN A 108 1.50 -12.89 7.32
C GLN A 108 2.63 -11.88 7.60
N ASN A 109 2.57 -11.19 8.73
CA ASN A 109 3.63 -10.32 9.28
C ASN A 109 4.11 -9.18 8.38
N GLY A 110 3.20 -8.36 7.83
CA GLY A 110 3.59 -7.11 7.15
C GLY A 110 4.37 -7.29 5.85
N SER A 111 4.49 -8.52 5.36
CA SER A 111 5.32 -8.90 4.19
C SER A 111 4.83 -8.38 2.84
N GLY A 112 3.66 -7.74 2.76
CA GLY A 112 3.17 -7.11 1.53
C GLY A 112 2.89 -5.62 1.65
N TYR A 113 3.26 -4.99 2.77
CA TYR A 113 3.55 -3.55 2.76
C TYR A 113 4.96 -3.38 2.17
N GLY A 114 5.05 -3.30 0.83
CA GLY A 114 6.22 -2.67 0.20
C GLY A 114 7.29 -3.55 -0.46
N MET A 115 6.98 -4.77 -0.94
CA MET A 115 7.86 -5.46 -1.91
C MET A 115 7.79 -4.85 -3.34
N GLY A 116 7.81 -3.51 -3.41
CA GLY A 116 7.89 -2.73 -4.64
C GLY A 116 8.73 -1.46 -4.50
N MET A 117 9.30 -1.18 -3.31
CA MET A 117 10.23 -0.06 -3.15
C MET A 117 11.66 -0.48 -3.46
N GLY A 118 12.09 -0.16 -4.68
CA GLY A 118 13.42 0.36 -4.97
C GLY A 118 14.60 -0.56 -4.68
N ARG A 119 14.92 -1.47 -5.61
CA ARG A 119 16.30 -1.90 -5.85
C ARG A 119 16.52 -2.15 -7.34
N ASN A 120 16.63 -1.07 -8.12
CA ASN A 120 17.55 -1.07 -9.25
C ASN A 120 18.70 -0.17 -8.83
N LYS A 121 19.86 -0.79 -8.63
CA LYS A 121 21.15 -0.10 -8.59
C LYS A 121 21.53 0.32 -10.00
#